data_AF-A0A257S287-F1
#
_entry.id   AF-A0A257S287-F1
#
_cell.length_a   1.000
_cell.length_b   1.000
_cell.length_c   1.000
_cell.angle_alpha   90.00
_cell.angle_beta   90.00
_cell.angle_gamma   90.00
#
_symmetry.space_group_name_H-M   'P 1'
#
loop_
_entity.id
_entity.type
_entity.pdbx_description
1 polymer ?
#
loop_
_entity_poly.entity_id
_entity_poly.type
_entity_poly.pdbx_seq_one_letter_code
_entity_poly.pdbx_strand_id
1 'polypeptide(L)'
;MLCDSCHERDAVVHLTQIENNSVTQVHLCERCAAERGVETTVAEPKHPLGELLHAVQAQLASGDERVEACTFCGCTMADFRATGRWGCPHCYVTFESSMRGLLRRLHGSAQHVGERYQPPRSEAMGRAA
;
A
#
# COMPACT_ATOMS: atom_id res chain seq x y z
N MET A 1 34.57 8.05 3.63
CA MET A 1 34.95 9.45 3.97
C MET A 1 34.72 9.61 5.46
N LEU A 2 35.59 10.31 6.18
CA LEU A 2 35.48 10.44 7.63
C LEU A 2 34.33 11.38 8.02
N CYS A 3 33.81 11.18 9.24
CA CYS A 3 32.80 12.03 9.86
C CYS A 3 33.32 13.46 10.10
N ASP A 4 32.59 14.45 9.63
CA ASP A 4 32.94 15.89 9.74
C ASP A 4 32.94 16.40 11.19
N SER A 5 32.33 15.66 12.12
CA SER A 5 32.25 16.08 13.53
C SER A 5 33.37 15.50 14.40
N CYS A 6 33.74 14.24 14.19
CA CYS A 6 34.73 13.55 15.04
C CYS A 6 36.02 13.19 14.31
N HIS A 7 36.02 13.15 12.97
CA HIS A 7 37.17 12.79 12.13
C HIS A 7 37.81 11.42 12.43
N GLU A 8 37.15 10.57 13.23
CA GLU A 8 37.67 9.26 13.66
C GLU A 8 36.97 8.09 12.98
N ARG A 9 35.68 8.24 12.66
CA ARG A 9 34.79 7.18 12.16
C ARG A 9 34.35 7.50 10.75
N ASP A 10 34.05 6.48 9.95
CA ASP A 10 33.44 6.67 8.64
C ASP A 10 32.07 7.33 8.75
N ALA A 11 31.81 8.26 7.84
CA ALA A 11 30.51 8.87 7.65
C ALA A 11 29.57 7.89 6.95
N VAL A 12 28.44 7.61 7.58
CA VAL A 12 27.37 6.74 7.07
C VAL A 12 26.02 7.44 7.02
N VAL A 13 25.97 8.69 7.50
CA VAL A 13 24.80 9.56 7.50
C VAL A 13 25.13 10.82 6.71
N HIS A 14 24.33 11.13 5.69
CA HIS A 14 24.51 12.32 4.86
C HIS A 14 23.33 13.27 5.10
N LEU A 15 23.56 14.33 5.86
CA LEU A 15 22.55 15.31 6.23
C LEU A 15 22.61 16.51 5.28
N THR A 16 21.47 16.87 4.69
CA THR A 16 21.32 18.14 3.95
C THR A 16 20.54 19.12 4.81
N GLN A 17 21.13 20.26 5.15
CA GLN A 17 20.48 21.34 5.91
C GLN A 17 20.18 22.52 4.98
N ILE A 18 19.03 23.15 5.20
CA ILE A 18 18.62 24.36 4.48
C ILE A 18 18.41 25.45 5.53
N GLU A 19 19.36 26.37 5.62
CA GLU A 19 19.30 27.51 6.54
C GLU A 19 19.50 28.80 5.73
N ASN A 20 18.63 29.80 5.96
CA ASN A 20 18.68 31.09 5.28
C ASN A 20 18.81 31.00 3.75
N ASN A 21 18.07 30.08 3.13
CA ASN A 21 18.07 29.85 1.67
C ASN A 21 19.41 29.33 1.11
N SER A 22 20.30 28.84 1.98
CA SER A 22 21.56 28.16 1.63
C SER A 22 21.47 26.67 1.97
N VAL A 23 22.01 25.83 1.08
CA VAL A 23 22.02 24.37 1.25
C VAL A 23 23.42 23.95 1.67
N THR A 24 23.54 23.30 2.83
CA THR A 24 24.80 22.75 3.34
C THR A 24 24.67 21.24 3.51
N GLN A 25 25.73 20.50 3.19
CA GLN A 25 25.79 19.05 3.37
C GLN A 25 26.80 18.73 4.46
N VAL A 26 26.42 17.86 5.40
CA VAL A 26 27.28 17.40 6.50
C VAL A 26 27.27 15.88 6.53
N HIS A 27 28.45 15.28 6.63
CA HIS A 27 28.67 13.84 6.63
C HIS A 27 29.06 13.38 8.03
N LEU A 28 28.20 12.56 8.65
CA LEU A 28 28.33 12.18 10.05
C LEU A 28 28.41 10.66 10.20
N CYS A 29 29.16 10.19 11.19
CA CYS A 29 29.02 8.81 11.68
C CYS A 29 27.72 8.67 12.49
N GLU A 30 27.21 7.45 12.66
CA GLU A 30 25.99 7.14 13.44
C GLU A 30 25.93 7.85 14.79
N ARG A 31 27.02 7.79 15.57
CA ARG A 31 27.08 8.39 16.91
C ARG A 31 26.92 9.91 16.88
N CYS A 32 27.70 10.61 16.05
CA CYS A 32 27.64 12.06 15.96
C CYS A 32 26.33 12.56 15.34
N ALA A 33 25.70 11.75 14.47
CA ALA A 33 24.37 12.01 13.96
C ALA A 33 23.32 11.92 15.09
N ALA A 34 23.36 10.86 15.91
CA ALA A 34 22.47 10.70 17.05
C ALA A 34 22.65 11.80 18.12
N GLU A 35 23.90 12.20 18.43
CA GLU A 35 24.20 13.32 19.34
C GLU A 35 23.65 14.66 18.82
N ARG A 36 23.54 14.84 17.50
CA ARG A 36 22.90 16.00 16.86
C ARG A 36 21.37 15.88 16.73
N GLY A 37 20.77 14.81 17.26
CA GLY A 37 19.33 14.56 17.15
C GLY A 37 18.87 14.18 15.75
N VAL A 38 19.79 13.78 14.86
CA VAL A 38 19.44 13.22 13.56
C VAL A 38 18.96 11.79 13.79
N GLU A 39 17.66 11.56 13.62
CA GLU A 39 17.07 10.22 13.71
C GLU A 39 17.61 9.36 12.55
N THR A 40 18.57 8.50 12.87
CA THR A 40 19.28 7.61 11.92
C THR A 40 18.75 6.20 11.92
N THR A 41 17.87 5.88 12.87
CA THR A 41 17.18 4.60 12.92
C THR A 41 15.81 4.81 12.30
N VAL A 42 15.41 3.90 11.42
CA VAL A 42 13.98 3.66 11.16
C VAL A 42 13.38 3.38 12.53
N ALA A 43 12.81 4.42 13.14
CA ALA A 43 12.42 4.38 14.53
C ALA A 43 11.37 3.29 14.71
N GLU A 44 11.66 2.30 15.54
CA GLU A 44 10.58 1.66 16.29
C GLU A 44 9.80 2.79 16.96
N PRO A 45 8.49 2.90 16.72
CA PRO A 45 7.73 4.05 17.15
C PRO A 45 7.67 4.09 18.68
N LYS A 46 8.47 4.96 19.31
CA LYS A 46 8.41 5.24 20.76
C LYS A 46 7.21 6.10 21.16
N HIS A 47 6.42 6.55 20.18
CA HIS A 47 5.22 7.35 20.41
C HIS A 47 3.97 6.48 20.29
N PRO A 48 2.97 6.62 21.18
CA PRO A 48 1.72 5.85 21.12
C PRO A 48 0.95 6.04 19.79
N LEU A 49 1.15 7.17 19.12
CA LEU A 49 0.63 7.39 17.77
C LEU A 49 1.35 6.55 16.71
N GLY A 50 2.66 6.35 16.85
CA GLY A 50 3.43 5.52 15.94
C GLY A 50 3.07 4.04 16.09
N GLU A 51 2.80 3.56 17.32
CA GLU A 51 2.25 2.22 17.54
C GLU A 51 0.86 2.05 16.92
N LEU A 52 -0.02 3.05 17.07
CA LEU A 52 -1.34 3.06 16.43
C LEU A 52 -1.23 2.99 14.90
N LEU A 53 -0.35 3.81 14.31
CA LEU A 53 -0.12 3.81 12.86
C LEU A 53 0.47 2.48 12.39
N HIS A 54 1.38 1.88 13.15
CA HIS A 54 1.91 0.54 12.86
C HIS A 54 0.82 -0.53 12.93
N ALA A 55 -0.06 -0.47 13.94
CA ALA A 55 -1.19 -1.40 14.06
C ALA A 55 -2.15 -1.28 12.87
N VAL A 56 -2.49 -0.06 12.44
CA VAL A 56 -3.32 0.21 11.26
C VAL A 56 -2.64 -0.29 9.98
N GLN A 57 -1.34 -0.06 9.82
CA GLN A 57 -0.55 -0.56 8.69
C GLN A 57 -0.54 -2.10 8.66
N ALA A 58 -0.34 -2.76 9.81
CA ALA A 58 -0.37 -4.21 9.93
C ALA A 58 -1.77 -4.80 9.68
N GLN A 59 -2.83 -4.08 10.05
CA GLN A 59 -4.22 -4.46 9.75
C GLN A 59 -4.58 -4.30 8.27
N LEU A 60 -3.98 -3.34 7.58
CA LEU A 60 -4.08 -3.20 6.13
C LEU A 60 -3.28 -4.29 5.38
N ALA A 61 -2.16 -4.73 5.97
CA ALA A 61 -1.29 -5.78 5.41
C ALA A 61 -1.77 -7.22 5.71
N SER A 62 -2.54 -7.43 6.79
CA SER A 62 -3.07 -8.74 7.21
C SER A 62 -4.34 -9.16 6.46
N GLY A 63 -4.58 -8.61 5.27
CA GLY A 63 -5.52 -9.19 4.33
C GLY A 63 -4.94 -10.48 3.75
N ASP A 64 -5.09 -11.58 4.50
CA ASP A 64 -4.83 -12.99 4.14
C ASP A 64 -4.12 -13.15 2.78
N GLU A 65 -2.80 -12.94 2.74
CA GLU A 65 -1.97 -13.14 1.55
C GLU A 65 -1.65 -14.63 1.36
N ARG A 66 -2.65 -15.49 1.50
CA ARG A 66 -2.59 -16.76 0.79
C ARG A 66 -2.78 -16.42 -0.68
N VAL A 67 -1.77 -16.73 -1.49
CA VAL A 67 -1.85 -16.60 -2.95
C VAL A 67 -2.85 -17.62 -3.45
N GLU A 68 -4.14 -17.32 -3.27
CA GLU A 68 -5.21 -18.08 -3.88
C GLU A 68 -5.23 -17.71 -5.37
N ALA A 69 -4.90 -18.69 -6.20
CA ALA A 69 -5.13 -18.59 -7.64
C ALA A 69 -6.47 -19.25 -7.96
N CYS A 70 -7.21 -18.71 -8.93
CA CYS A 70 -8.42 -19.36 -9.41
C CYS A 70 -8.08 -20.75 -9.97
N THR A 71 -8.72 -21.80 -9.44
CA THR A 71 -8.46 -23.18 -9.87
C THR A 71 -8.86 -23.45 -11.33
N PHE A 72 -9.69 -22.59 -11.92
CA PHE A 72 -10.14 -22.73 -13.31
C PHE A 72 -9.23 -22.02 -14.31
N CYS A 73 -8.82 -20.77 -14.05
CA CYS A 73 -8.05 -19.96 -15.00
C CYS A 73 -6.67 -19.51 -14.50
N GLY A 74 -6.29 -19.83 -13.27
CA GLY A 74 -5.01 -19.44 -12.66
C GLY A 74 -4.89 -17.97 -12.27
N CYS A 75 -5.87 -17.12 -12.58
CA CYS A 75 -5.85 -15.69 -12.24
C CYS A 75 -5.72 -15.49 -10.71
N THR A 76 -4.85 -14.57 -10.32
CA THR A 76 -4.56 -14.19 -8.93
C THR A 76 -5.13 -12.81 -8.60
N MET A 77 -5.15 -12.46 -7.31
CA MET A 77 -5.49 -11.11 -6.86
C MET A 77 -4.51 -10.04 -7.41
N ALA A 78 -3.23 -10.39 -7.61
CA ALA A 78 -2.25 -9.49 -8.20
C ALA A 78 -2.58 -9.14 -9.65
N ASP A 79 -3.00 -10.14 -10.44
CA ASP A 79 -3.41 -9.94 -11.83
C ASP A 79 -4.63 -9.01 -11.92
N PHE A 80 -5.60 -9.17 -11.02
CA PHE A 80 -6.74 -8.25 -10.94
C PHE A 80 -6.34 -6.84 -10.52
N ARG A 81 -5.43 -6.68 -9.56
CA ARG A 81 -4.93 -5.34 -9.18
C ARG A 81 -4.20 -4.65 -10.33
N ALA A 82 -3.47 -5.42 -11.14
CA ALA A 82 -2.73 -4.89 -12.29
C ALA A 82 -3.65 -4.53 -13.48
N THR A 83 -4.70 -5.32 -13.73
CA THR A 83 -5.53 -5.19 -14.94
C THR A 83 -6.92 -4.62 -14.71
N GLY A 84 -7.40 -4.64 -13.46
CA GLY A 84 -8.77 -4.34 -13.09
C GLY A 84 -9.81 -5.35 -13.58
N ARG A 85 -9.39 -6.52 -14.09
CA ARG A 85 -10.28 -7.51 -14.71
C ARG A 85 -10.05 -8.91 -14.17
N TRP A 86 -11.13 -9.68 -14.09
CA TRP A 86 -11.09 -11.11 -13.77
C TRP A 86 -10.92 -11.96 -15.03
N GLY A 87 -10.21 -13.08 -14.90
CA GLY A 87 -9.93 -13.98 -16.01
C GLY A 87 -11.10 -14.87 -16.42
N CYS A 88 -11.99 -15.24 -15.50
CA CYS A 88 -13.17 -16.06 -15.79
C CYS A 88 -14.30 -15.83 -14.78
N PRO A 89 -15.52 -16.37 -15.01
CA PRO A 89 -16.62 -16.24 -14.05
C PRO A 89 -16.36 -16.85 -12.67
N HIS A 90 -15.54 -17.90 -12.56
CA HIS A 90 -15.21 -18.53 -11.28
C HIS A 90 -14.39 -17.63 -10.36
N CYS A 91 -13.66 -16.65 -10.91
CA CYS A 91 -12.90 -15.68 -10.12
C CYS A 91 -13.77 -14.90 -9.12
N TYR A 92 -15.04 -14.61 -9.45
CA TYR A 92 -15.94 -13.89 -8.55
C TYR A 92 -16.27 -14.69 -7.28
N VAL A 93 -16.26 -16.02 -7.38
CA VAL A 93 -16.49 -16.92 -6.25
C VAL A 93 -15.19 -17.15 -5.49
N THR A 94 -14.09 -17.44 -6.21
CA THR A 94 -12.77 -17.64 -5.59
C THR A 94 -12.36 -16.45 -4.72
N PHE A 95 -12.56 -15.22 -5.23
CA PHE A 95 -12.09 -14.00 -4.57
C PHE A 95 -13.19 -13.24 -3.82
N GLU A 96 -14.31 -13.89 -3.49
CA GLU A 96 -15.49 -13.23 -2.93
C GLU A 96 -15.16 -12.44 -1.64
N SER A 97 -14.42 -13.06 -0.72
CA SER A 97 -14.04 -12.47 0.57
C SER A 97 -13.20 -11.20 0.38
N SER A 98 -12.15 -11.26 -0.43
CA SER A 98 -11.29 -10.13 -0.76
C SER A 98 -12.04 -9.04 -1.51
N MET A 99 -12.92 -9.39 -2.44
CA MET A 99 -13.76 -8.45 -3.20
C MET A 99 -14.74 -7.71 -2.29
N ARG A 100 -15.38 -8.40 -1.33
CA ARG A 100 -16.24 -7.75 -0.32
C ARG A 100 -15.47 -6.75 0.54
N GLY A 101 -14.22 -7.06 0.90
CA GLY A 101 -13.33 -6.13 1.59
C GLY A 101 -13.01 -4.90 0.75
N LEU A 102 -12.66 -5.10 -0.53
CA LEU A 102 -12.34 -4.03 -1.46
C LEU A 102 -13.53 -3.08 -1.69
N LEU A 103 -14.72 -3.63 -1.96
CA LEU A 103 -15.93 -2.85 -2.21
C LEU A 103 -16.32 -1.99 -0.99
N ARG A 104 -16.19 -2.52 0.23
CA ARG A 104 -16.43 -1.72 1.44
C ARG A 104 -15.46 -0.56 1.58
N ARG A 105 -14.18 -0.74 1.22
CA ARG A 105 -13.20 0.35 1.26
C ARG A 105 -13.45 1.43 0.20
N LEU A 106 -13.83 1.04 -1.02
CA LEU A 106 -14.02 1.98 -2.13
C LEU A 106 -15.40 2.64 -2.13
N HIS A 107 -16.45 1.91 -1.79
CA HIS A 107 -17.85 2.35 -1.91
C HIS A 107 -18.59 2.43 -0.57
N GLY A 108 -17.95 2.09 0.55
CA GLY A 108 -18.58 2.05 1.88
C GLY A 108 -19.45 0.81 2.13
N SER A 109 -19.85 0.08 1.08
CA SER A 109 -20.67 -1.13 1.16
C SER A 109 -20.26 -2.15 0.09
N ALA A 110 -20.44 -3.44 0.39
CA ALA A 110 -20.31 -4.53 -0.60
C ALA A 110 -21.65 -4.89 -1.27
N GLN A 111 -22.73 -4.21 -0.92
CA GLN A 111 -24.07 -4.41 -1.48
C GLN A 111 -24.61 -3.11 -2.05
N HIS A 112 -25.13 -3.20 -3.28
CA HIS A 112 -25.90 -2.13 -3.91
C HIS A 112 -27.35 -2.22 -3.45
N VAL A 113 -27.87 -1.14 -2.87
CA VAL A 113 -29.25 -1.04 -2.36
C VAL A 113 -30.10 -0.01 -3.11
N GLY A 114 -29.62 0.48 -4.27
CA GLY A 114 -30.33 1.43 -5.13
C GLY A 114 -31.17 0.76 -6.23
N GLU A 115 -31.50 1.56 -7.26
CA GLU A 115 -32.25 1.10 -8.43
C GLU A 115 -31.55 -0.11 -9.07
N ARG A 116 -32.31 -1.18 -9.31
CA ARG A 116 -31.79 -2.40 -9.94
C ARG A 116 -31.79 -2.24 -11.45
N TYR A 117 -30.76 -2.77 -12.10
CA TYR A 117 -30.76 -2.87 -13.56
C TYR A 117 -31.97 -3.69 -14.03
N GLN A 118 -32.84 -3.08 -14.82
CA GLN A 118 -33.89 -3.78 -15.56
C GLN A 118 -33.41 -4.00 -16.99
N PRO A 119 -33.24 -5.25 -17.44
CA PRO A 119 -32.90 -5.50 -18.84
C PRO A 119 -34.04 -4.97 -19.74
N PRO A 120 -33.71 -4.45 -20.93
CA PRO A 120 -34.73 -4.05 -21.89
C PRO A 120 -35.66 -5.24 -22.21
N ARG A 121 -36.97 -4.99 -22.31
CA ARG A 121 -37.94 -6.02 -22.70
C ARG A 121 -37.53 -6.64 -24.04
N SER A 122 -37.64 -7.96 -24.12
CA SER A 122 -37.12 -8.83 -25.20
C SER A 122 -37.63 -8.55 -26.61
N GLU A 123 -38.53 -7.59 -26.82
CA GLU A 123 -39.03 -7.22 -28.15
C GLU A 123 -37.99 -6.50 -29.03
N ALA A 124 -36.86 -6.06 -28.47
CA ALA A 124 -35.81 -5.34 -29.20
C ALA A 124 -34.66 -6.22 -29.73
N MET A 125 -34.59 -7.52 -29.41
CA MET A 125 -33.47 -8.41 -29.81
C MET A 125 -33.73 -9.21 -31.11
N GLY A 126 -34.77 -8.86 -31.87
CA GLY A 126 -35.22 -9.60 -33.06
C GLY A 126 -34.82 -9.03 -34.43
N ARG A 127 -33.93 -8.03 -34.53
CA ARG A 127 -33.54 -7.46 -35.83
C ARG A 127 -32.04 -7.20 -35.95
N ALA A 128 -31.29 -8.29 -36.08
CA ALA A 128 -29.99 -8.29 -36.73
C ALA A 128 -29.79 -9.68 -37.37
N ALA A 129 -30.46 -9.88 -38.50
CA ALA A 129 -30.15 -10.89 -39.50
C ALA A 129 -30.07 -10.16 -40.85
#